data_AF-A0A947B3V6-F1
#
_entry.id   AF-A0A947B3V6-F1
#
_cell.length_a   1.000
_cell.length_b   1.000
_cell.length_c   1.000
_cell.angle_alpha   90.00
_cell.angle_beta   90.00
_cell.angle_gamma   90.00
#
_symmetry.space_group_name_H-M   'P 1'
#
loop_
_entity.id
_entity.type
_entity.pdbx_description
1 polymer ?
#
loop_
_entity_poly.entity_id
_entity_poly.type
_entity_poly.pdbx_seq_one_letter_code
_entity_poly.pdbx_strand_id
1 'polypeptide(L)'
;AGDPDTVDVQGKHWFLLFGSGPTAYDGSSSQNSSIFLVDMATGNPARTFTELTDSSGINNGTTLPNDSFMGSPVSIDLTVDYSVNVSYLGESHESGGSYDGGLYRLQVPVTVGTANGKPVLLYDIDPNTWTLTHMFDADYGITAAPAGAVGTADSNYSLWLYFGTGRYLANADKADTTQQYLYGIKDPYYNFKLNAGQQTGLLNAEPLDKASLFDATGVTVYTDGSIAGTAEAATFGDLKIRQGDSLTYEVGWYKELDSSGERIVSKPSVLGGILLAPSFVPNNDICGFGGDSYLHALYFETGTAYWKSVVGIEADDSVKDKINLGAGLSSSLGIHVGREHGAKGFIQQSTGTINQIDLTPALSIKSGFVNWRESN
;
A
#
# COMPACT_ATOMS: atom_id res chain seq x y z
N ALA A 1 1.03 19.28 1.61
CA ALA A 1 2.37 18.69 1.45
C ALA A 1 2.32 17.29 2.01
N GLY A 2 2.91 16.30 1.34
CA GLY A 2 3.02 14.95 1.87
C GLY A 2 3.90 14.93 3.12
N ASP A 3 3.66 13.97 4.00
CA ASP A 3 4.50 13.69 5.15
C ASP A 3 5.81 13.05 4.66
N PRO A 4 6.99 13.55 5.05
CA PRO A 4 8.26 12.97 4.65
C PRO A 4 8.52 11.63 5.34
N ASP A 5 9.38 10.79 4.75
CA ASP A 5 9.91 9.56 5.37
C ASP A 5 11.44 9.60 5.42
N THR A 6 12.03 8.74 6.24
CA THR A 6 13.48 8.67 6.45
C THR A 6 14.06 7.44 5.76
N VAL A 7 15.13 7.66 4.98
CA VAL A 7 15.87 6.61 4.29
C VAL A 7 17.26 6.53 4.90
N ASP A 8 17.55 5.45 5.62
CA ASP A 8 18.90 5.12 6.09
C ASP A 8 19.55 4.16 5.10
N VAL A 9 20.82 4.43 4.79
CA VAL A 9 21.68 3.55 4.01
C VAL A 9 22.92 3.22 4.82
N GLN A 10 23.02 1.96 5.26
CA GLN A 10 24.10 1.36 6.03
C GLN A 10 24.39 2.02 7.38
N GLY A 11 23.43 2.70 8.01
CA GLY A 11 23.63 3.39 9.29
C GLY A 11 24.62 4.56 9.22
N LYS A 12 24.93 5.03 8.01
CA LYS A 12 25.96 6.06 7.75
C LYS A 12 25.42 7.26 7.02
N HIS A 13 24.42 7.08 6.16
CA HIS A 13 23.80 8.14 5.38
C HIS A 13 22.31 8.15 5.62
N TRP A 14 21.83 9.25 6.18
CA TRP A 14 20.43 9.48 6.50
C TRP A 14 19.88 10.52 5.54
N PHE A 15 18.83 10.16 4.82
CA PHE A 15 18.17 11.04 3.87
C PHE A 15 16.71 11.27 4.27
N LEU A 16 16.24 12.49 4.04
CA LEU A 16 14.83 12.84 4.09
C LEU A 16 14.25 12.69 2.69
N LEU A 17 13.23 11.84 2.54
CA LEU A 17 12.53 11.56 1.29
C LEU A 17 11.13 12.21 1.32
N PHE A 18 10.77 12.96 0.28
CA PHE A 18 9.42 13.52 0.16
C PHE A 18 9.04 13.84 -1.29
N GLY A 19 7.74 13.81 -1.57
CA GLY A 19 7.17 14.22 -2.85
C GLY A 19 7.01 15.74 -2.99
N SER A 20 6.91 16.21 -4.24
CA SER A 20 6.73 17.63 -4.56
C SER A 20 5.48 18.28 -3.98
N GLY A 21 4.42 17.49 -3.74
CA GLY A 21 3.12 18.04 -3.39
C GLY A 21 2.52 18.94 -4.49
N PRO A 22 1.25 19.34 -4.32
CA PRO A 22 0.56 20.21 -5.26
C PRO A 22 1.11 21.64 -5.23
N THR A 23 1.00 22.37 -6.33
CA THR A 23 1.41 23.79 -6.39
C THR A 23 0.35 24.73 -5.83
N ALA A 24 -0.88 24.26 -5.62
CA ALA A 24 -1.99 25.04 -5.10
C ALA A 24 -2.66 24.39 -3.88
N TYR A 25 -3.35 25.21 -3.09
CA TYR A 25 -4.02 24.78 -1.86
C TYR A 25 -5.22 23.84 -2.08
N ASP A 26 -5.81 23.86 -3.28
CA ASP A 26 -6.90 22.97 -3.69
C ASP A 26 -6.39 21.63 -4.24
N GLY A 27 -5.10 21.35 -4.11
CA GLY A 27 -4.50 20.12 -4.59
C GLY A 27 -4.37 20.06 -6.12
N SER A 28 -4.57 21.16 -6.84
CA SER A 28 -4.16 21.25 -8.24
C SER A 28 -2.66 21.48 -8.36
N SER A 29 -2.08 21.05 -9.48
CA SER A 29 -0.67 21.21 -9.76
C SER A 29 -0.47 21.70 -11.19
N SER A 30 0.51 22.60 -11.40
CA SER A 30 0.88 23.11 -12.72
C SER A 30 2.35 22.81 -13.06
N GLN A 31 2.92 21.81 -12.40
CA GLN A 31 4.31 21.38 -12.56
C GLN A 31 4.36 19.88 -12.86
N ASN A 32 5.49 19.43 -13.38
CA ASN A 32 5.82 18.02 -13.30
C ASN A 32 6.10 17.64 -11.85
N SER A 33 5.62 16.49 -11.42
CA SER A 33 5.91 15.98 -10.10
C SER A 33 7.39 15.65 -9.95
N SER A 34 7.85 15.62 -8.70
CA SER A 34 9.26 15.33 -8.40
C SER A 34 9.36 14.65 -7.05
N ILE A 35 10.43 13.87 -6.88
CA ILE A 35 10.79 13.25 -5.60
C ILE A 35 12.09 13.88 -5.13
N PHE A 36 12.10 14.35 -3.89
CA PHE A 36 13.25 15.02 -3.27
C PHE A 36 13.90 14.09 -2.27
N LEU A 37 15.22 13.97 -2.38
CA LEU A 37 16.07 13.33 -1.41
C LEU A 37 17.05 14.38 -0.87
N VAL A 38 17.00 14.63 0.44
CA VAL A 38 17.81 15.64 1.12
C VAL A 38 18.70 14.96 2.15
N ASP A 39 20.00 15.24 2.13
CA ASP A 39 20.93 14.74 3.14
C ASP A 39 20.61 15.37 4.50
N MET A 40 20.31 14.54 5.51
CA MET A 40 19.86 15.04 6.81
C MET A 40 20.98 15.66 7.65
N ALA A 41 22.23 15.31 7.39
CA ALA A 41 23.36 15.86 8.13
C ALA A 41 23.67 17.31 7.69
N THR A 42 23.46 17.60 6.40
CA THR A 42 23.81 18.89 5.79
C THR A 42 22.60 19.76 5.46
N GLY A 43 21.42 19.16 5.27
CA GLY A 43 20.22 19.83 4.78
C GLY A 43 20.25 20.16 3.28
N ASN A 44 21.28 19.74 2.55
CA ASN A 44 21.41 20.01 1.12
C ASN A 44 20.67 18.94 0.29
N PRO A 45 20.11 19.32 -0.88
CA PRO A 45 19.58 18.33 -1.83
C PRO A 45 20.65 17.32 -2.23
N ALA A 46 20.38 16.04 -1.98
CA ALA A 46 21.22 14.93 -2.39
C ALA A 46 20.89 14.49 -3.82
N ARG A 47 19.59 14.36 -4.14
CA ARG A 47 19.08 14.15 -5.50
C ARG A 47 17.64 14.64 -5.61
N THR A 48 17.28 15.16 -6.78
CA THR A 48 15.88 15.36 -7.18
C THR A 48 15.62 14.44 -8.35
N PHE A 49 14.62 13.57 -8.21
CA PHE A 49 14.20 12.68 -9.28
C PHE A 49 13.09 13.36 -10.06
N THR A 50 13.34 13.59 -11.35
CA THR A 50 12.39 14.18 -12.31
C THR A 50 12.11 13.28 -13.50
N GLU A 51 12.84 12.17 -13.57
CA GLU A 51 12.94 11.28 -14.71
C GLU A 51 12.96 9.82 -14.27
N LEU A 52 12.44 8.96 -15.14
CA LEU A 52 12.39 7.53 -14.91
C LEU A 52 13.66 6.82 -15.35
N THR A 53 13.87 5.69 -14.70
CA THR A 53 14.86 4.68 -15.00
C THR A 53 14.15 3.46 -15.59
N ASP A 54 14.77 2.76 -16.53
CA ASP A 54 14.27 1.46 -16.98
C ASP A 54 14.57 0.34 -15.96
N SER A 55 14.07 -0.87 -16.22
CA SER A 55 14.28 -2.06 -15.39
C SER A 55 15.76 -2.48 -15.25
N SER A 56 16.65 -1.92 -16.07
CA SER A 56 18.10 -2.16 -16.03
C SER A 56 18.87 -1.07 -15.29
N GLY A 57 18.19 -0.08 -14.73
CA GLY A 57 18.83 1.01 -13.99
C GLY A 57 19.36 2.13 -14.89
N ILE A 58 18.95 2.20 -16.16
CA ILE A 58 19.37 3.27 -17.08
C ILE A 58 18.29 4.35 -17.14
N ASN A 59 18.69 5.61 -16.93
CA ASN A 59 17.80 6.75 -17.11
C ASN A 59 17.29 6.79 -18.56
N ASN A 60 15.99 6.61 -18.75
CA ASN A 60 15.37 6.57 -20.08
C ASN A 60 14.91 7.96 -20.55
N GLY A 61 15.03 8.98 -19.69
CA GLY A 61 14.68 10.36 -19.98
C GLY A 61 13.18 10.66 -19.97
N THR A 62 12.33 9.67 -19.66
CA THR A 62 10.89 9.86 -19.52
C THR A 62 10.64 10.70 -18.28
N THR A 63 10.03 11.87 -18.45
CA THR A 63 9.70 12.75 -17.32
C THR A 63 8.49 12.24 -16.56
N LEU A 64 8.43 12.54 -15.27
CA LEU A 64 7.21 12.37 -14.47
C LEU A 64 6.03 13.18 -15.07
N PRO A 65 4.76 12.79 -14.84
CA PRO A 65 3.58 13.42 -15.44
C PRO A 65 3.55 14.95 -15.26
N ASN A 66 2.99 15.70 -16.21
CA ASN A 66 2.68 17.12 -16.02
C ASN A 66 1.42 17.30 -15.16
N ASP A 67 1.18 18.53 -14.70
CA ASP A 67 0.00 18.90 -13.90
C ASP A 67 -0.24 17.94 -12.72
N SER A 68 0.88 17.56 -12.09
CA SER A 68 0.94 16.43 -11.16
C SER A 68 1.65 16.74 -9.86
N PHE A 69 1.45 15.88 -8.87
CA PHE A 69 2.21 15.91 -7.63
C PHE A 69 2.46 14.51 -7.05
N MET A 70 3.59 14.37 -6.35
CA MET A 70 3.86 13.20 -5.51
C MET A 70 3.29 13.40 -4.10
N GLY A 71 2.66 12.35 -3.60
CA GLY A 71 2.20 12.19 -2.22
C GLY A 71 3.31 11.79 -1.25
N SER A 72 2.89 11.30 -0.08
CA SER A 72 3.79 10.87 0.98
C SER A 72 4.44 9.51 0.66
N PRO A 73 5.76 9.35 0.88
CA PRO A 73 6.43 8.06 0.74
C PRO A 73 6.11 7.05 1.84
N VAL A 74 6.45 5.80 1.54
CA VAL A 74 6.74 4.76 2.53
C VAL A 74 8.07 4.08 2.16
N SER A 75 8.99 4.00 3.12
CA SER A 75 10.29 3.33 2.97
C SER A 75 10.28 1.98 3.69
N ILE A 76 10.92 0.98 3.08
CA ILE A 76 10.89 -0.42 3.53
C ILE A 76 12.32 -0.96 3.65
N ASP A 77 12.67 -1.38 4.86
CA ASP A 77 13.81 -2.26 5.16
C ASP A 77 13.29 -3.71 5.22
N LEU A 78 13.54 -4.46 4.15
CA LEU A 78 13.17 -5.87 4.02
C LEU A 78 14.12 -6.81 4.75
N THR A 79 15.35 -6.36 5.00
CA THR A 79 16.43 -7.21 5.52
C THR A 79 16.62 -7.06 7.02
N VAL A 80 15.94 -6.07 7.62
CA VAL A 80 15.99 -5.73 9.04
C VAL A 80 17.44 -5.41 9.46
N ASP A 81 18.16 -4.71 8.60
CA ASP A 81 19.56 -4.32 8.79
C ASP A 81 19.73 -2.80 8.99
N TYR A 82 18.61 -2.09 9.20
CA TYR A 82 18.48 -0.64 9.30
C TYR A 82 18.70 0.12 7.98
N SER A 83 18.92 -0.57 6.87
CA SER A 83 19.03 0.06 5.56
C SER A 83 17.75 -0.13 4.76
N VAL A 84 17.24 0.95 4.19
CA VAL A 84 16.07 0.90 3.32
C VAL A 84 16.47 0.27 1.98
N ASN A 85 15.71 -0.74 1.55
CA ASN A 85 15.88 -1.36 0.24
C ASN A 85 15.14 -0.58 -0.85
N VAL A 86 13.93 -0.12 -0.52
CA VAL A 86 12.99 0.46 -1.49
C VAL A 86 12.04 1.41 -0.81
N SER A 87 11.61 2.44 -1.54
CA SER A 87 10.55 3.36 -1.13
C SER A 87 9.48 3.47 -2.22
N TYR A 88 8.23 3.73 -1.82
CA TYR A 88 7.09 3.88 -2.73
C TYR A 88 6.36 5.18 -2.50
N LEU A 89 5.93 5.82 -3.59
CA LEU A 89 5.17 7.06 -3.55
C LEU A 89 3.96 6.96 -4.48
N GLY A 90 2.81 7.43 -3.99
CA GLY A 90 1.64 7.67 -4.82
C GLY A 90 1.74 9.00 -5.55
N GLU A 91 1.14 9.07 -6.72
CA GLU A 91 1.08 10.24 -7.60
C GLU A 91 -0.37 10.58 -7.93
N SER A 92 -0.63 11.85 -8.20
CA SER A 92 -1.92 12.32 -8.72
C SER A 92 -1.70 13.41 -9.75
N HIS A 93 -2.37 13.31 -10.89
CA HIS A 93 -2.35 14.32 -11.95
C HIS A 93 -3.71 14.57 -12.55
N GLU A 94 -3.89 15.77 -13.10
CA GLU A 94 -5.06 16.07 -13.92
C GLU A 94 -4.87 15.53 -15.34
N SER A 95 -5.87 14.83 -15.85
CA SER A 95 -5.87 14.19 -17.16
C SER A 95 -7.27 14.25 -17.75
N GLY A 96 -7.41 14.95 -18.88
CA GLY A 96 -8.68 15.00 -19.63
C GLY A 96 -9.89 15.56 -18.86
N GLY A 97 -9.67 16.38 -17.83
CA GLY A 97 -10.74 16.92 -16.97
C GLY A 97 -11.17 15.97 -15.84
N SER A 98 -10.45 14.87 -15.65
CA SER A 98 -10.50 13.99 -14.48
C SER A 98 -9.14 13.98 -13.78
N TYR A 99 -9.00 13.19 -12.72
CA TYR A 99 -7.71 12.84 -12.14
C TYR A 99 -7.36 11.40 -12.46
N ASP A 100 -6.08 11.18 -12.76
CA ASP A 100 -5.42 9.88 -12.85
C ASP A 100 -4.31 9.81 -11.79
N GLY A 101 -3.69 8.65 -11.62
CA GLY A 101 -2.62 8.47 -10.65
C GLY A 101 -1.70 7.32 -10.97
N GLY A 102 -0.59 7.24 -10.24
CA GLY A 102 0.37 6.16 -10.39
C GLY A 102 1.15 5.84 -9.11
N LEU A 103 1.65 4.62 -9.02
CA LEU A 103 2.55 4.19 -7.95
C LEU A 103 3.98 4.12 -8.48
N TYR A 104 4.90 4.81 -7.80
CA TYR A 104 6.31 4.87 -8.17
C TYR A 104 7.17 4.12 -7.18
N ARG A 105 8.17 3.40 -7.69
CA ARG A 105 9.13 2.61 -6.93
C ARG A 105 10.51 3.25 -7.02
N LEU A 106 11.06 3.67 -5.89
CA LEU A 106 12.43 4.18 -5.77
C LEU A 106 13.30 3.14 -5.06
N GLN A 107 14.20 2.49 -5.78
CA GLN A 107 15.02 1.41 -5.24
C GLN A 107 16.44 1.89 -4.96
N VAL A 108 16.97 1.45 -3.82
CA VAL A 108 18.39 1.55 -3.49
C VAL A 108 19.08 0.33 -4.10
N PRO A 109 20.05 0.49 -5.02
CA PRO A 109 20.76 -0.65 -5.58
C PRO A 109 21.50 -1.42 -4.48
N VAL A 110 21.30 -2.73 -4.45
CA VAL A 110 21.96 -3.61 -3.49
C VAL A 110 22.78 -4.66 -4.23
N THR A 111 24.03 -4.82 -3.83
CA THR A 111 24.92 -5.88 -4.30
C THR A 111 25.32 -6.79 -3.15
N VAL A 112 25.72 -8.03 -3.46
CA VAL A 112 26.22 -8.97 -2.46
C VAL A 112 27.75 -8.91 -2.45
N GLY A 113 28.31 -8.39 -1.37
CA GLY A 113 29.74 -8.39 -1.10
C GLY A 113 30.18 -9.56 -0.22
N THR A 114 31.45 -9.55 0.19
CA THR A 114 31.99 -10.49 1.18
C THR A 114 32.76 -9.75 2.27
N ALA A 115 32.40 -9.98 3.53
CA ALA A 115 33.14 -9.49 4.69
C ALA A 115 33.42 -10.66 5.64
N ASN A 116 34.68 -10.83 6.05
CA ASN A 116 35.11 -11.92 6.94
C ASN A 116 34.66 -13.32 6.45
N GLY A 117 34.66 -13.54 5.13
CA GLY A 117 34.25 -14.81 4.51
C GLY A 117 32.73 -15.07 4.54
N LYS A 118 31.91 -14.08 4.91
CA LYS A 118 30.45 -14.17 4.91
C LYS A 118 29.85 -13.19 3.89
N PRO A 119 28.72 -13.54 3.24
CA PRO A 119 28.02 -12.61 2.37
C PRO A 119 27.48 -11.44 3.20
N VAL A 120 27.59 -10.24 2.65
CA VAL A 120 27.03 -9.01 3.22
C VAL A 120 26.32 -8.22 2.13
N LEU A 121 25.23 -7.54 2.49
CA LEU A 121 24.54 -6.63 1.57
C LEU A 121 25.28 -5.30 1.54
N LEU A 122 25.57 -4.83 0.33
CA LEU A 122 26.21 -3.56 0.07
C LEU A 122 25.22 -2.68 -0.68
N TYR A 123 24.74 -1.65 0.00
CA TYR A 123 23.81 -0.68 -0.53
C TYR A 123 24.60 0.44 -1.18
N ASP A 124 24.13 0.90 -2.34
CA ASP A 124 24.73 2.04 -3.00
C ASP A 124 24.32 3.34 -2.31
N ILE A 125 25.31 4.01 -1.71
CA ILE A 125 25.11 5.25 -0.97
C ILE A 125 24.98 6.47 -1.88
N ASP A 126 25.36 6.36 -3.17
CA ASP A 126 25.23 7.46 -4.12
C ASP A 126 23.80 7.50 -4.66
N PRO A 127 22.99 8.52 -4.31
CA PRO A 127 21.61 8.59 -4.77
C PRO A 127 21.49 8.66 -6.28
N ASN A 128 22.53 9.05 -7.03
CA ASN A 128 22.51 9.13 -8.50
C ASN A 128 22.41 7.77 -9.19
N THR A 129 22.70 6.67 -8.49
CA THR A 129 22.57 5.31 -9.03
C THR A 129 21.23 4.67 -8.71
N TRP A 130 20.41 5.32 -7.87
CA TRP A 130 19.10 4.81 -7.48
C TRP A 130 18.13 4.80 -8.66
N THR A 131 17.26 3.81 -8.69
CA THR A 131 16.39 3.55 -9.83
C THR A 131 14.96 3.93 -9.48
N LEU A 132 14.38 4.84 -10.27
CA LEU A 132 12.98 5.26 -10.13
C LEU A 132 12.16 4.66 -11.28
N THR A 133 11.21 3.79 -10.97
CA THR A 133 10.31 3.20 -11.98
C THR A 133 8.85 3.56 -11.70
N HIS A 134 8.05 3.65 -12.77
CA HIS A 134 6.61 3.78 -12.68
C HIS A 134 5.99 2.38 -12.63
N MET A 135 5.59 1.93 -11.45
CA MET A 135 5.23 0.54 -11.20
C MET A 135 3.78 0.21 -11.60
N PHE A 136 2.85 1.15 -11.39
CA PHE A 136 1.43 0.89 -11.59
C PHE A 136 0.65 2.14 -11.98
N ASP A 137 -0.21 2.02 -13.00
CA ASP A 137 -1.22 3.01 -13.39
C ASP A 137 -2.51 2.78 -12.59
N ALA A 138 -2.89 3.74 -11.76
CA ALA A 138 -4.13 3.72 -11.00
C ALA A 138 -5.23 4.50 -11.72
N ASP A 139 -6.47 4.04 -11.61
CA ASP A 139 -7.64 4.65 -12.27
C ASP A 139 -8.02 6.03 -11.70
N TYR A 140 -7.33 6.50 -10.66
CA TYR A 140 -7.52 7.82 -10.07
C TYR A 140 -6.30 8.17 -9.18
N GLY A 141 -6.15 9.45 -8.83
CA GLY A 141 -5.03 9.95 -8.01
C GLY A 141 -4.85 9.24 -6.66
N ILE A 142 -3.59 8.94 -6.31
CA ILE A 142 -3.17 8.37 -5.03
C ILE A 142 -2.65 9.49 -4.13
N THR A 143 -3.42 9.90 -3.12
CA THR A 143 -3.06 11.01 -2.23
C THR A 143 -2.50 10.57 -0.87
N ALA A 144 -2.90 9.40 -0.39
CA ALA A 144 -2.41 8.82 0.86
C ALA A 144 -1.11 8.04 0.64
N ALA A 145 -0.27 7.96 1.68
CA ALA A 145 0.90 7.09 1.65
C ALA A 145 0.46 5.61 1.49
N PRO A 146 1.16 4.82 0.66
CA PRO A 146 0.99 3.37 0.65
C PRO A 146 1.40 2.74 1.99
N ALA A 147 0.95 1.51 2.22
CA ALA A 147 1.40 0.64 3.31
C ALA A 147 2.09 -0.59 2.74
N GLY A 148 3.28 -0.93 3.26
CA GLY A 148 4.01 -2.12 2.87
C GLY A 148 3.85 -3.26 3.88
N ALA A 149 3.80 -4.50 3.41
CA ALA A 149 3.88 -5.69 4.26
C ALA A 149 4.54 -6.86 3.53
N VAL A 150 5.24 -7.72 4.29
CA VAL A 150 5.78 -8.97 3.78
C VAL A 150 4.69 -10.05 3.80
N GLY A 151 4.57 -10.76 2.68
CA GLY A 151 3.63 -11.84 2.46
C GLY A 151 3.82 -13.05 3.38
N THR A 152 2.87 -13.98 3.36
CA THR A 152 3.01 -15.27 4.05
C THR A 152 3.83 -16.26 3.21
N ALA A 153 4.01 -17.48 3.74
CA ALA A 153 4.58 -18.59 2.97
C ALA A 153 3.81 -18.86 1.66
N ASP A 154 2.50 -18.58 1.63
CA ASP A 154 1.66 -18.79 0.44
C ASP A 154 2.02 -17.83 -0.70
N SER A 155 2.50 -16.62 -0.40
CA SER A 155 3.07 -15.67 -1.36
C SER A 155 4.61 -15.65 -1.35
N ASN A 156 5.25 -16.69 -0.79
CA ASN A 156 6.71 -16.83 -0.68
C ASN A 156 7.41 -15.61 -0.04
N TYR A 157 6.75 -14.98 0.93
CA TYR A 157 7.25 -13.80 1.62
C TYR A 157 7.54 -12.62 0.68
N SER A 158 6.78 -12.51 -0.41
CA SER A 158 6.87 -11.40 -1.36
C SER A 158 6.42 -10.08 -0.73
N LEU A 159 6.97 -8.97 -1.20
CA LEU A 159 6.58 -7.64 -0.71
C LEU A 159 5.25 -7.19 -1.34
N TRP A 160 4.28 -6.84 -0.49
CA TRP A 160 2.98 -6.29 -0.86
C TRP A 160 2.87 -4.81 -0.51
N LEU A 161 2.17 -4.06 -1.37
CA LEU A 161 1.86 -2.65 -1.24
C LEU A 161 0.35 -2.46 -1.26
N TYR A 162 -0.16 -1.70 -0.32
CA TYR A 162 -1.58 -1.40 -0.16
C TYR A 162 -1.82 0.10 -0.19
N PHE A 163 -2.70 0.52 -1.07
CA PHE A 163 -3.04 1.92 -1.25
C PHE A 163 -4.43 2.01 -1.85
N GLY A 164 -5.11 3.12 -1.59
CA GLY A 164 -6.38 3.39 -2.26
C GLY A 164 -6.34 4.73 -2.97
N THR A 165 -7.30 4.90 -3.85
CA THR A 165 -7.40 6.11 -4.66
C THR A 165 -8.37 7.11 -4.07
N GLY A 166 -8.18 8.35 -4.51
CA GLY A 166 -9.08 9.45 -4.30
C GLY A 166 -8.38 10.66 -3.71
N ARG A 167 -9.08 11.80 -3.81
CA ARG A 167 -8.61 13.10 -3.33
C ARG A 167 -9.68 13.76 -2.45
N TYR A 168 -9.23 14.53 -1.48
CA TYR A 168 -10.10 15.36 -0.63
C TYR A 168 -9.34 16.63 -0.22
N LEU A 169 -8.90 17.37 -1.24
CA LEU A 169 -8.05 18.55 -1.14
C LEU A 169 -8.76 19.83 -1.62
N ALA A 170 -9.78 19.69 -2.49
CA ALA A 170 -10.60 20.77 -3.02
C ALA A 170 -12.07 20.67 -2.58
N ASN A 171 -12.80 21.78 -2.70
CA ASN A 171 -14.27 21.76 -2.53
C ASN A 171 -14.97 20.92 -3.61
N ALA A 172 -14.44 20.90 -4.84
CA ALA A 172 -15.00 20.10 -5.94
C ALA A 172 -15.01 18.60 -5.61
N ASP A 173 -14.03 18.14 -4.83
CA ASP A 173 -13.88 16.73 -4.45
C ASP A 173 -15.08 16.22 -3.65
N LYS A 174 -15.76 17.09 -2.89
CA LYS A 174 -16.94 16.73 -2.09
C LYS A 174 -18.12 16.26 -2.94
N ALA A 175 -18.19 16.74 -4.18
CA ALA A 175 -19.25 16.39 -5.13
C ALA A 175 -18.82 15.33 -6.15
N ASP A 176 -17.53 14.96 -6.17
CA ASP A 176 -17.02 13.94 -7.09
C ASP A 176 -17.50 12.55 -6.66
N THR A 177 -18.23 11.88 -7.55
CA THR A 177 -18.78 10.54 -7.35
C THR A 177 -18.03 9.47 -8.14
N THR A 178 -16.89 9.80 -8.74
CA THR A 178 -16.06 8.88 -9.53
C THR A 178 -15.70 7.65 -8.70
N GLN A 179 -15.80 6.46 -9.32
CA GLN A 179 -15.47 5.19 -8.69
C GLN A 179 -14.01 5.21 -8.24
N GLN A 180 -13.77 4.79 -7.00
CA GLN A 180 -12.43 4.67 -6.42
C GLN A 180 -12.14 3.22 -6.06
N TYR A 181 -10.87 2.95 -5.80
CA TYR A 181 -10.34 1.60 -5.70
C TYR A 181 -9.43 1.46 -4.48
N LEU A 182 -9.42 0.27 -3.91
CA LEU A 182 -8.39 -0.21 -2.99
C LEU A 182 -7.57 -1.27 -3.72
N TYR A 183 -6.25 -1.11 -3.76
CA TYR A 183 -5.33 -2.02 -4.41
C TYR A 183 -4.43 -2.73 -3.39
N GLY A 184 -4.10 -3.98 -3.68
CA GLY A 184 -3.04 -4.74 -3.03
C GLY A 184 -2.14 -5.34 -4.10
N ILE A 185 -0.92 -4.85 -4.23
CA ILE A 185 -0.01 -5.19 -5.33
C ILE A 185 1.29 -5.79 -4.78
N LYS A 186 1.74 -6.90 -5.36
CA LYS A 186 3.07 -7.45 -5.14
C LYS A 186 4.07 -6.70 -6.01
N ASP A 187 5.15 -6.20 -5.41
CA ASP A 187 6.24 -5.63 -6.21
C ASP A 187 6.89 -6.73 -7.06
N PRO A 188 6.87 -6.66 -8.41
CA PRO A 188 7.50 -7.67 -9.25
C PRO A 188 8.98 -7.92 -8.94
N TYR A 189 9.73 -6.90 -8.51
CA TYR A 189 11.13 -7.02 -8.14
C TYR A 189 11.32 -7.83 -6.84
N TYR A 190 10.41 -7.67 -5.88
CA TYR A 190 10.40 -8.36 -4.60
C TYR A 190 9.29 -9.42 -4.50
N ASN A 191 8.87 -9.95 -5.67
CA ASN A 191 7.95 -11.06 -5.76
C ASN A 191 8.72 -12.35 -5.96
N PHE A 192 9.00 -13.02 -4.84
CA PHE A 192 9.82 -14.23 -4.79
C PHE A 192 9.09 -15.49 -5.29
N LYS A 193 7.82 -15.38 -5.69
CA LYS A 193 7.12 -16.46 -6.43
C LYS A 193 7.54 -16.51 -7.89
N LEU A 194 7.82 -15.36 -8.48
CA LEU A 194 8.13 -15.27 -9.89
C LEU A 194 9.46 -15.98 -10.18
N ASN A 195 9.46 -16.81 -11.22
CA ASN A 195 10.72 -17.20 -11.82
C ASN A 195 11.35 -16.01 -12.55
N ALA A 196 12.66 -16.09 -12.85
CA ALA A 196 13.41 -14.98 -13.45
C ALA A 196 12.79 -14.45 -14.76
N GLY A 197 12.19 -15.33 -15.58
CA GLY A 197 11.53 -14.94 -16.82
C GLY A 197 10.23 -14.16 -16.59
N GLN A 198 9.41 -14.60 -15.64
CA GLN A 198 8.19 -13.91 -15.24
C GLN A 198 8.48 -12.54 -14.63
N GLN A 199 9.46 -12.48 -13.72
CA GLN A 199 9.91 -11.23 -13.11
C GLN A 199 10.37 -10.24 -14.17
N THR A 200 11.25 -10.68 -15.09
CA THR A 200 11.73 -9.83 -16.20
C THR A 200 10.56 -9.38 -17.09
N GLY A 201 9.62 -10.27 -17.37
CA GLY A 201 8.43 -9.96 -18.17
C GLY A 201 7.57 -8.87 -17.53
N LEU A 202 7.28 -8.97 -16.24
CA LEU A 202 6.48 -7.98 -15.52
C LEU A 202 7.21 -6.64 -15.36
N LEU A 203 8.50 -6.64 -15.00
CA LEU A 203 9.30 -5.42 -14.89
C LEU A 203 9.41 -4.66 -16.21
N ASN A 204 9.44 -5.37 -17.34
CA ASN A 204 9.46 -4.75 -18.67
C ASN A 204 8.07 -4.32 -19.16
N ALA A 205 7.00 -4.82 -18.53
CA ALA A 205 5.63 -4.44 -18.82
C ALA A 205 5.15 -3.25 -17.96
N GLU A 206 5.96 -2.79 -17.00
CA GLU A 206 5.64 -1.61 -16.17
C GLU A 206 5.45 -0.33 -17.02
N PRO A 207 4.48 0.54 -16.68
CA PRO A 207 3.54 0.39 -15.56
C PRO A 207 2.50 -0.71 -15.78
N LEU A 208 2.23 -1.48 -14.72
CA LEU A 208 1.13 -2.44 -14.69
C LEU A 208 -0.19 -1.70 -14.45
N ASP A 209 -1.33 -2.34 -14.71
CA ASP A 209 -2.65 -1.72 -14.58
C ASP A 209 -3.65 -2.64 -13.87
N LYS A 210 -4.86 -2.13 -13.63
CA LYS A 210 -5.96 -2.89 -13.02
C LYS A 210 -6.26 -4.20 -13.77
N ALA A 211 -6.06 -4.27 -15.08
CA ALA A 211 -6.30 -5.49 -15.87
C ALA A 211 -5.30 -6.62 -15.54
N SER A 212 -4.18 -6.27 -14.92
CA SER A 212 -3.17 -7.22 -14.44
C SER A 212 -3.50 -7.82 -13.06
N LEU A 213 -4.57 -7.36 -12.41
CA LEU A 213 -4.94 -7.71 -11.04
C LEU A 213 -6.21 -8.57 -10.98
N PHE A 214 -6.35 -9.33 -9.90
CA PHE A 214 -7.62 -9.97 -9.57
C PHE A 214 -8.66 -8.97 -9.10
N ASP A 215 -9.89 -9.12 -9.58
CA ASP A 215 -11.05 -8.40 -9.09
C ASP A 215 -11.66 -9.06 -7.84
N ALA A 216 -11.40 -8.47 -6.67
CA ALA A 216 -11.99 -8.88 -5.40
C ALA A 216 -13.35 -8.20 -5.11
N THR A 217 -13.88 -7.41 -6.04
CA THR A 217 -15.14 -6.70 -5.89
C THR A 217 -16.30 -7.68 -5.81
N GLY A 218 -17.18 -7.49 -4.83
CA GLY A 218 -18.37 -8.34 -4.64
C GLY A 218 -18.09 -9.79 -4.25
N VAL A 219 -16.84 -10.14 -3.90
CA VAL A 219 -16.51 -11.49 -3.41
C VAL A 219 -16.89 -11.62 -1.94
N THR A 220 -17.85 -12.50 -1.66
CA THR A 220 -18.36 -12.78 -0.31
C THR A 220 -17.68 -14.02 0.26
N VAL A 221 -17.24 -13.95 1.52
CA VAL A 221 -16.65 -15.07 2.25
C VAL A 221 -17.57 -15.44 3.41
N TYR A 222 -17.88 -16.73 3.57
CA TYR A 222 -18.72 -17.23 4.65
C TYR A 222 -17.90 -17.82 5.80
N THR A 223 -18.53 -17.94 6.98
CA THR A 223 -17.86 -18.45 8.19
C THR A 223 -17.43 -19.92 8.10
N ASP A 224 -18.01 -20.70 7.18
CA ASP A 224 -17.59 -22.07 6.88
C ASP A 224 -16.39 -22.14 5.92
N GLY A 225 -15.91 -20.98 5.44
CA GLY A 225 -14.81 -20.84 4.50
C GLY A 225 -15.20 -20.97 3.03
N SER A 226 -16.49 -21.17 2.71
CA SER A 226 -16.98 -21.08 1.33
C SER A 226 -16.94 -19.63 0.83
N ILE A 227 -16.85 -19.45 -0.49
CA ILE A 227 -16.87 -18.12 -1.11
C ILE A 227 -17.88 -18.06 -2.27
N ALA A 228 -18.39 -16.86 -2.53
CA ALA A 228 -19.26 -16.54 -3.67
C ALA A 228 -18.80 -15.24 -4.34
N GLY A 229 -19.31 -14.96 -5.54
CA GLY A 229 -19.00 -13.71 -6.27
C GLY A 229 -17.80 -13.79 -7.21
N THR A 230 -17.12 -14.93 -7.30
CA THR A 230 -16.05 -15.17 -8.29
C THR A 230 -16.08 -16.61 -8.82
N ALA A 231 -15.62 -16.81 -10.06
CA ALA A 231 -15.42 -18.12 -10.66
C ALA A 231 -14.02 -18.70 -10.36
N GLU A 232 -13.13 -17.90 -9.77
CA GLU A 232 -11.72 -18.27 -9.55
C GLU A 232 -11.54 -19.26 -8.39
N ALA A 233 -12.42 -19.29 -7.40
CA ALA A 233 -12.29 -20.17 -6.25
C ALA A 233 -13.66 -20.50 -5.63
N ALA A 234 -13.76 -21.63 -4.94
CA ALA A 234 -14.95 -22.06 -4.22
C ALA A 234 -14.80 -21.94 -2.70
N THR A 235 -13.56 -21.89 -2.21
CA THR A 235 -13.25 -21.68 -0.79
C THR A 235 -12.18 -20.59 -0.60
N PHE A 236 -12.13 -20.03 0.61
CA PHE A 236 -11.08 -19.08 1.00
C PHE A 236 -9.68 -19.70 0.91
N GLY A 237 -9.57 -21.00 1.21
CA GLY A 237 -8.33 -21.76 1.05
C GLY A 237 -7.87 -21.82 -0.41
N ASP A 238 -8.79 -22.07 -1.34
CA ASP A 238 -8.48 -22.07 -2.78
C ASP A 238 -8.03 -20.69 -3.24
N LEU A 239 -8.72 -19.63 -2.81
CA LEU A 239 -8.37 -18.24 -3.13
C LEU A 239 -6.96 -17.89 -2.66
N LYS A 240 -6.56 -18.40 -1.49
CA LYS A 240 -5.21 -18.20 -0.95
C LYS A 240 -4.15 -18.96 -1.75
N ILE A 241 -4.44 -20.16 -2.23
CA ILE A 241 -3.53 -20.95 -3.08
C ILE A 241 -3.37 -20.32 -4.47
N ARG A 242 -4.35 -19.51 -4.93
CA ARG A 242 -4.26 -18.77 -6.21
C ARG A 242 -3.13 -17.73 -6.26
N GLN A 243 -2.41 -17.50 -5.16
CA GLN A 243 -1.21 -16.68 -5.09
C GLN A 243 0.07 -17.34 -5.65
N GLY A 244 -0.04 -18.41 -6.46
CA GLY A 244 1.09 -19.19 -6.99
C GLY A 244 1.22 -19.20 -8.52
N ASP A 245 2.42 -19.59 -8.98
CA ASP A 245 3.16 -19.20 -10.21
C ASP A 245 2.47 -19.19 -11.59
N SER A 246 1.17 -19.50 -11.72
CA SER A 246 0.45 -19.58 -13.00
C SER A 246 -0.99 -19.05 -12.94
N LEU A 247 -1.32 -18.25 -11.93
CA LEU A 247 -2.71 -17.94 -11.58
C LEU A 247 -2.99 -16.43 -11.53
N THR A 248 -4.29 -16.11 -11.55
CA THR A 248 -4.99 -14.82 -11.71
C THR A 248 -4.63 -13.71 -10.69
N TYR A 249 -3.55 -13.88 -9.91
CA TYR A 249 -3.19 -13.06 -8.74
C TYR A 249 -1.68 -12.87 -8.58
N GLU A 250 -0.86 -13.19 -9.59
CA GLU A 250 0.61 -13.05 -9.47
C GLU A 250 1.03 -11.60 -9.18
N VAL A 251 0.28 -10.64 -9.70
CA VAL A 251 0.55 -9.21 -9.51
C VAL A 251 -0.18 -8.65 -8.29
N GLY A 252 -1.37 -9.17 -7.96
CA GLY A 252 -2.14 -8.72 -6.80
C GLY A 252 -3.65 -8.74 -7.03
N TRP A 253 -4.35 -7.84 -6.35
CA TRP A 253 -5.80 -7.70 -6.39
C TRP A 253 -6.23 -6.22 -6.31
N TYR A 254 -7.44 -5.94 -6.74
CA TYR A 254 -8.13 -4.67 -6.50
C TYR A 254 -9.55 -4.93 -5.97
N LYS A 255 -10.12 -3.91 -5.32
CA LYS A 255 -11.53 -3.88 -4.89
C LYS A 255 -12.11 -2.51 -5.20
N GLU A 256 -13.24 -2.46 -5.87
CA GLU A 256 -14.03 -1.23 -6.01
C GLU A 256 -14.63 -0.83 -4.65
N LEU A 257 -14.54 0.44 -4.30
CA LEU A 257 -15.18 0.96 -3.10
C LEU A 257 -16.70 1.03 -3.31
N ASP A 258 -17.47 0.41 -2.42
CA ASP A 258 -18.89 0.09 -2.69
C ASP A 258 -19.79 1.33 -2.75
N SER A 259 -19.42 2.42 -2.07
CA SER A 259 -20.25 3.62 -1.99
C SER A 259 -19.84 4.67 -3.03
N SER A 260 -20.84 5.33 -3.63
CA SER A 260 -20.59 6.38 -4.62
C SER A 260 -19.79 7.53 -4.01
N GLY A 261 -18.66 7.90 -4.65
CA GLY A 261 -17.75 8.93 -4.14
C GLY A 261 -16.92 8.53 -2.92
N GLU A 262 -16.99 7.28 -2.48
CA GLU A 262 -16.09 6.74 -1.45
C GLU A 262 -14.64 6.83 -1.91
N ARG A 263 -13.72 7.14 -1.01
CA ARG A 263 -12.29 7.28 -1.29
C ARG A 263 -11.42 6.92 -0.11
N ILE A 264 -10.17 6.58 -0.39
CA ILE A 264 -9.16 6.32 0.65
C ILE A 264 -8.11 7.43 0.57
N VAL A 265 -8.24 8.39 1.49
CA VAL A 265 -7.33 9.54 1.63
C VAL A 265 -6.49 9.45 2.91
N SER A 266 -6.48 8.29 3.56
CA SER A 266 -5.69 7.99 4.74
C SER A 266 -4.92 6.69 4.55
N LYS A 267 -3.69 6.66 5.09
CA LYS A 267 -2.77 5.52 4.97
C LYS A 267 -3.41 4.23 5.53
N PRO A 268 -3.51 3.15 4.72
CA PRO A 268 -3.92 1.83 5.22
C PRO A 268 -2.94 1.26 6.25
N SER A 269 -3.32 0.21 6.96
CA SER A 269 -2.46 -0.46 7.95
C SER A 269 -2.60 -1.97 7.85
N VAL A 270 -1.50 -2.70 7.97
CA VAL A 270 -1.51 -4.18 7.94
C VAL A 270 -1.11 -4.72 9.30
N LEU A 271 -1.89 -5.63 9.85
CA LEU A 271 -1.62 -6.30 11.12
C LEU A 271 -2.09 -7.74 11.12
N GLY A 272 -1.17 -8.66 11.40
CA GLY A 272 -1.49 -10.08 11.57
C GLY A 272 -2.31 -10.67 10.43
N GLY A 273 -1.96 -10.34 9.18
CA GLY A 273 -2.63 -10.81 7.97
C GLY A 273 -3.90 -10.07 7.59
N ILE A 274 -4.28 -9.01 8.32
CA ILE A 274 -5.45 -8.18 8.01
C ILE A 274 -4.98 -6.81 7.55
N LEU A 275 -5.44 -6.39 6.38
CA LEU A 275 -5.40 -5.03 5.88
C LEU A 275 -6.59 -4.25 6.43
N LEU A 276 -6.30 -3.13 7.06
CA LEU A 276 -7.25 -2.19 7.64
C LEU A 276 -7.13 -0.88 6.88
N ALA A 277 -8.12 -0.58 6.04
CA ALA A 277 -8.11 0.59 5.16
C ALA A 277 -9.31 1.50 5.50
N PRO A 278 -9.09 2.64 6.18
CA PRO A 278 -10.14 3.61 6.42
C PRO A 278 -10.51 4.32 5.12
N SER A 279 -11.80 4.37 4.81
CA SER A 279 -12.35 5.09 3.68
C SER A 279 -13.33 6.17 4.14
N PHE A 280 -13.68 7.07 3.22
CA PHE A 280 -14.52 8.22 3.48
C PHE A 280 -15.44 8.49 2.30
N VAL A 281 -16.71 8.71 2.56
CA VAL A 281 -17.70 9.18 1.60
C VAL A 281 -18.01 10.63 1.94
N PRO A 282 -17.50 11.60 1.18
CA PRO A 282 -17.81 13.00 1.41
C PRO A 282 -19.30 13.30 1.29
N ASN A 283 -19.75 14.33 2.00
CA ASN A 283 -21.02 14.97 1.72
C ASN A 283 -20.83 16.46 1.38
N ASN A 284 -21.80 17.01 0.65
CA ASN A 284 -21.84 18.42 0.28
C ASN A 284 -22.55 19.30 1.32
N ASP A 285 -22.96 18.74 2.46
CA ASP A 285 -23.66 19.48 3.49
C ASP A 285 -22.67 20.33 4.30
N ILE A 286 -22.81 21.65 4.22
CA ILE A 286 -21.99 22.62 4.97
C ILE A 286 -22.20 22.45 6.48
N CYS A 287 -23.36 21.93 6.90
CA CYS A 287 -23.68 21.63 8.29
C CYS A 287 -23.35 20.18 8.68
N GLY A 288 -22.98 19.33 7.71
CA GLY A 288 -22.55 17.96 7.95
C GLY A 288 -21.11 17.90 8.47
N PHE A 289 -20.74 16.82 9.15
CA PHE A 289 -19.36 16.58 9.62
C PHE A 289 -18.38 16.21 8.48
N GLY A 290 -18.64 16.68 7.26
CA GLY A 290 -17.83 16.47 6.06
C GLY A 290 -18.15 15.20 5.26
N GLY A 291 -18.75 14.18 5.88
CA GLY A 291 -19.03 12.88 5.27
C GLY A 291 -19.11 11.76 6.31
N ASP A 292 -19.22 10.52 5.83
CA ASP A 292 -19.21 9.30 6.66
C ASP A 292 -17.96 8.47 6.37
N SER A 293 -17.38 7.88 7.41
CA SER A 293 -16.22 7.00 7.28
C SER A 293 -16.56 5.54 7.48
N TYR A 294 -15.82 4.70 6.78
CA TYR A 294 -15.91 3.25 6.88
C TYR A 294 -14.51 2.67 7.13
N LEU A 295 -14.47 1.42 7.56
CA LEU A 295 -13.24 0.64 7.67
C LEU A 295 -13.39 -0.64 6.89
N HIS A 296 -12.55 -0.81 5.87
CA HIS A 296 -12.34 -2.09 5.20
C HIS A 296 -11.38 -2.94 6.03
N ALA A 297 -11.73 -4.19 6.28
CA ALA A 297 -10.96 -5.18 7.03
C ALA A 297 -10.82 -6.46 6.20
N LEU A 298 -9.77 -6.49 5.38
CA LEU A 298 -9.55 -7.52 4.35
C LEU A 298 -8.40 -8.41 4.72
N TYR A 299 -8.42 -9.67 4.29
CA TYR A 299 -7.22 -10.50 4.28
C TYR A 299 -6.26 -9.95 3.22
N PHE A 300 -5.05 -9.60 3.67
CA PHE A 300 -4.13 -8.75 2.91
C PHE A 300 -3.67 -9.36 1.56
N GLU A 301 -3.57 -10.70 1.44
CA GLU A 301 -3.15 -11.33 0.17
C GLU A 301 -4.30 -11.53 -0.82
N THR A 302 -5.57 -11.53 -0.37
CA THR A 302 -6.72 -11.85 -1.25
C THR A 302 -7.64 -10.67 -1.54
N GLY A 303 -7.61 -9.61 -0.72
CA GLY A 303 -8.52 -8.48 -0.89
C GLY A 303 -9.97 -8.74 -0.48
N THR A 304 -10.22 -9.85 0.23
CA THR A 304 -11.55 -10.31 0.65
C THR A 304 -11.63 -10.45 2.17
N ALA A 305 -12.81 -10.64 2.74
CA ALA A 305 -12.95 -10.90 4.18
C ALA A 305 -12.16 -12.15 4.64
N TYR A 306 -11.61 -12.12 5.86
CA TYR A 306 -11.02 -13.30 6.48
C TYR A 306 -12.11 -14.17 7.11
N TRP A 307 -12.24 -15.43 6.67
CA TRP A 307 -13.35 -16.34 7.03
C TRP A 307 -13.63 -16.51 8.54
N LYS A 308 -12.65 -16.27 9.43
CA LYS A 308 -12.89 -16.32 10.89
C LYS A 308 -13.55 -15.06 11.47
N SER A 309 -13.87 -14.09 10.61
CA SER A 309 -14.36 -12.76 10.95
C SER A 309 -13.37 -11.92 11.76
N VAL A 310 -13.22 -10.66 11.35
CA VAL A 310 -12.42 -9.66 12.07
C VAL A 310 -13.30 -8.55 12.62
N VAL A 311 -14.30 -8.13 11.85
CA VAL A 311 -15.16 -6.97 12.16
C VAL A 311 -16.65 -7.32 12.23
N GLY A 312 -17.00 -8.61 12.24
CA GLY A 312 -18.36 -9.10 12.41
C GLY A 312 -18.85 -10.03 11.29
N ILE A 313 -20.06 -10.55 11.48
CA ILE A 313 -20.73 -11.51 10.61
C ILE A 313 -22.15 -10.97 10.37
N GLU A 314 -22.69 -11.18 9.18
CA GLU A 314 -24.07 -10.85 8.82
C GLU A 314 -25.05 -11.99 9.19
N ALA A 315 -26.35 -11.74 9.01
CA ALA A 315 -27.38 -12.71 9.38
C ALA A 315 -27.41 -13.98 8.49
N ASP A 316 -26.77 -13.93 7.32
CA ASP A 316 -26.66 -15.03 6.35
C ASP A 316 -25.31 -15.77 6.45
N ASP A 317 -24.62 -15.64 7.58
CA ASP A 317 -23.29 -16.19 7.86
C ASP A 317 -22.15 -15.67 6.96
N SER A 318 -22.40 -14.62 6.17
CA SER A 318 -21.33 -13.93 5.45
C SER A 318 -20.49 -13.08 6.40
N VAL A 319 -19.18 -13.07 6.17
CA VAL A 319 -18.23 -12.31 6.98
C VAL A 319 -18.13 -10.89 6.45
N LYS A 320 -18.23 -9.90 7.36
CA LYS A 320 -18.07 -8.49 7.02
C LYS A 320 -16.64 -8.20 6.59
N ASP A 321 -16.50 -7.60 5.42
CA ASP A 321 -15.26 -7.02 4.90
C ASP A 321 -15.18 -5.50 5.17
N LYS A 322 -16.28 -4.88 5.59
CA LYS A 322 -16.42 -3.45 5.84
C LYS A 322 -17.36 -3.15 7.01
N ILE A 323 -17.05 -2.11 7.78
CA ILE A 323 -17.94 -1.55 8.83
C ILE A 323 -18.05 -0.03 8.73
N ASN A 324 -19.19 0.52 9.16
CA ASN A 324 -19.41 1.95 9.28
C ASN A 324 -18.80 2.46 10.61
N LEU A 325 -17.98 3.51 10.55
CA LEU A 325 -17.38 4.16 11.71
C LEU A 325 -18.15 5.40 12.19
N GLY A 326 -19.10 5.89 11.38
CA GLY A 326 -19.88 7.09 11.61
C GLY A 326 -19.30 8.32 10.93
N ALA A 327 -19.81 9.48 11.33
CA ALA A 327 -19.53 10.75 10.67
C ALA A 327 -18.11 11.27 10.96
N GLY A 328 -17.51 11.88 9.94
CA GLY A 328 -16.18 12.49 9.97
C GLY A 328 -15.12 11.66 9.26
N LEU A 329 -14.07 12.34 8.82
CA LEU A 329 -12.91 11.71 8.18
C LEU A 329 -12.11 10.94 9.23
N SER A 330 -11.91 9.64 9.00
CA SER A 330 -11.06 8.79 9.84
C SER A 330 -9.57 8.93 9.51
N SER A 331 -8.73 8.94 10.56
CA SER A 331 -7.28 8.83 10.45
C SER A 331 -6.82 7.43 10.05
N SER A 332 -5.51 7.28 9.80
CA SER A 332 -4.86 5.97 9.85
C SER A 332 -5.02 5.32 11.24
N LEU A 333 -4.88 4.00 11.30
CA LEU A 333 -5.08 3.23 12.52
C LEU A 333 -3.85 3.30 13.44
N GLY A 334 -4.06 3.69 14.69
CA GLY A 334 -3.11 3.44 15.77
C GLY A 334 -3.32 2.03 16.33
N ILE A 335 -2.33 1.14 16.20
CA ILE A 335 -2.45 -0.25 16.65
C ILE A 335 -1.74 -0.44 17.98
N HIS A 336 -2.44 -1.06 18.94
CA HIS A 336 -1.90 -1.49 20.21
C HIS A 336 -1.99 -3.01 20.37
N VAL A 337 -0.85 -3.65 20.60
CA VAL A 337 -0.75 -5.08 20.92
C VAL A 337 -0.38 -5.23 22.39
N GLY A 338 -1.38 -5.49 23.23
CA GLY A 338 -1.22 -5.67 24.68
C GLY A 338 -0.92 -7.10 25.10
N ARG A 339 -1.02 -7.39 26.41
CA ARG A 339 -0.87 -8.76 26.94
C ARG A 339 -2.09 -9.66 26.66
N GLU A 340 -3.25 -9.07 26.40
CA GLU A 340 -4.50 -9.76 26.04
C GLU A 340 -4.41 -10.46 24.66
N HIS A 341 -5.28 -11.43 24.38
CA HIS A 341 -5.34 -12.11 23.08
C HIS A 341 -5.90 -11.16 22.02
N GLY A 342 -5.31 -11.12 20.83
CA GLY A 342 -5.68 -10.17 19.76
C GLY A 342 -4.91 -8.84 19.82
N ALA A 343 -5.41 -7.85 19.08
CA ALA A 343 -4.91 -6.49 19.05
C ALA A 343 -6.08 -5.49 19.19
N LYS A 344 -5.77 -4.26 19.60
CA LYS A 344 -6.74 -3.16 19.60
C LYS A 344 -6.30 -2.12 18.60
N GLY A 345 -7.16 -1.82 17.64
CA GLY A 345 -7.02 -0.67 16.74
C GLY A 345 -7.74 0.54 17.31
N PHE A 346 -7.13 1.71 17.20
CA PHE A 346 -7.73 3.00 17.51
C PHE A 346 -7.78 3.84 16.25
N ILE A 347 -8.96 4.35 15.91
CA ILE A 347 -9.17 5.29 14.80
C ILE A 347 -9.72 6.57 15.37
N GLN A 348 -9.08 7.69 15.05
CA GLN A 348 -9.58 9.00 15.41
C GLN A 348 -10.32 9.61 14.21
N GLN A 349 -11.52 10.11 14.44
CA GLN A 349 -12.30 10.83 13.45
C GLN A 349 -12.10 12.34 13.59
N SER A 350 -12.31 13.08 12.50
CA SER A 350 -12.29 14.55 12.49
C SER A 350 -13.32 15.18 13.44
N THR A 351 -14.35 14.43 13.85
CA THR A 351 -15.33 14.81 14.87
C THR A 351 -14.79 14.75 16.31
N GLY A 352 -13.57 14.22 16.50
CA GLY A 352 -12.98 13.98 17.82
C GLY A 352 -13.36 12.64 18.45
N THR A 353 -14.21 11.85 17.79
CA THR A 353 -14.57 10.49 18.22
C THR A 353 -13.38 9.55 18.04
N ILE A 354 -13.12 8.72 19.06
CA ILE A 354 -12.13 7.63 19.00
C ILE A 354 -12.89 6.31 18.93
N ASN A 355 -12.80 5.62 17.81
CA ASN A 355 -13.34 4.28 17.65
C ASN A 355 -12.27 3.26 18.06
N GLN A 356 -12.61 2.41 19.03
CA GLN A 356 -11.82 1.23 19.37
C GLN A 356 -12.36 0.03 18.59
N ILE A 357 -11.46 -0.68 17.92
CA ILE A 357 -11.77 -1.89 17.18
C ILE A 357 -10.98 -3.02 17.81
N ASP A 358 -11.69 -4.01 18.35
CA ASP A 358 -11.06 -5.24 18.81
C ASP A 358 -10.77 -6.12 17.58
N LEU A 359 -9.49 -6.36 17.31
CA LEU A 359 -9.01 -7.09 16.16
C LEU A 359 -8.63 -8.51 16.57
N THR A 360 -9.17 -9.49 15.85
CA THR A 360 -8.72 -10.89 15.91
C THR A 360 -7.91 -11.18 14.64
N PRO A 361 -6.57 -11.06 14.67
CA PRO A 361 -5.76 -11.18 13.46
C PRO A 361 -5.74 -12.62 12.93
N ALA A 362 -5.55 -12.77 11.63
CA ALA A 362 -5.43 -14.07 10.95
C ALA A 362 -4.13 -14.81 11.31
N LEU A 363 -3.06 -14.07 11.59
CA LEU A 363 -1.73 -14.58 11.92
C LEU A 363 -1.38 -14.26 13.38
N SER A 364 -0.55 -15.09 14.00
CA SER A 364 -0.03 -14.79 15.34
C SER A 364 0.84 -13.53 15.29
N ILE A 365 0.40 -12.49 15.99
CA ILE A 365 1.13 -11.22 16.14
C ILE A 365 2.10 -11.22 17.33
N LYS A 366 2.23 -12.35 18.03
CA LYS A 366 3.16 -12.53 19.16
C LYS A 366 4.14 -13.64 18.84
N SER A 367 5.41 -13.39 19.17
CA SER A 367 6.46 -14.41 19.19
C SER A 367 6.15 -15.44 20.30
N GLY A 368 5.97 -16.70 19.91
CA GLY A 368 5.78 -17.81 20.84
C GLY A 368 7.11 -18.26 21.47
N PHE A 369 7.07 -18.71 22.72
CA PHE A 369 8.24 -19.31 23.37
C PHE A 369 8.43 -20.74 22.85
N VAL A 370 9.54 -21.01 22.16
CA VAL A 370 9.92 -22.38 21.76
C VAL A 370 10.91 -22.91 22.79
N ASN A 371 10.46 -23.89 23.59
CA ASN A 371 11.31 -24.67 24.48
C ASN A 371 11.79 -25.92 23.74
N TRP A 372 13.10 -26.13 23.68
CA TRP A 372 13.66 -27.43 23.33
C TRP A 372 14.08 -28.16 24.62
N ARG A 373 13.61 -29.40 24.79
CA ARG A 373 13.99 -30.28 25.89
C ARG A 373 14.81 -31.43 25.29
N GLU A 374 16.07 -31.51 25.68
CA GLU A 374 16.93 -32.64 25.37
C GLU A 374 16.39 -33.88 26.10
N SER A 375 16.05 -34.93 25.35
CA SER A 375 15.75 -36.22 25.93
C SER A 375 17.07 -36.89 26.31
N ASN A 376 17.35 -36.99 27.61
CA ASN A 376 18.45 -37.80 28.14
C ASN A 376 18.21 -39.29 27.93
#